data_AF-A0A6S7K9G6-F1
#
_entry.id   AF-A0A6S7K9G6-F1
#
_cell.length_a   1.000
_cell.length_b   1.000
_cell.length_c   1.000
_cell.angle_alpha   90.00
_cell.angle_beta   90.00
_cell.angle_gamma   90.00
#
_symmetry.space_group_name_H-M   'P 1'
#
loop_
_entity.id
_entity.type
_entity.pdbx_description
1 polymer ?
#
loop_
_entity_poly.entity_id
_entity_poly.type
_entity_poly.pdbx_seq_one_letter_code
_entity_poly.pdbx_strand_id
1 'polypeptide(L)'
;MFEPTAKLLELNNKSALNIFHEDFAKYLDDCDPLKEFRNEYYIPKNSDIPLADFIKLINPEEPCVYLCGHSLGLQPKTTKKYIDDELQKWATKGVLGHAHVEDKPWLTIDETVNGLSAQIVGKITLILKMFFYYVILYCLWTPLQYTTLIQTPL
;
A
#
# COMPACT_ATOMS: atom_id res chain seq x y z
N MET A 1 -21.90 5.13 13.49
CA MET A 1 -20.49 5.57 13.48
C MET A 1 -19.69 4.53 14.25
N PHE A 2 -18.50 4.15 13.79
CA PHE A 2 -17.65 3.22 14.53
C PHE A 2 -17.05 3.95 15.74
N GLU A 3 -17.18 3.38 16.94
CA GLU A 3 -16.69 3.95 18.20
C GLU A 3 -15.58 3.06 18.77
N PRO A 4 -14.30 3.41 18.57
CA PRO A 4 -13.17 2.59 18.99
C PRO A 4 -13.16 2.32 20.51
N THR A 5 -13.44 3.34 21.32
CA THR A 5 -13.43 3.24 22.78
C THR A 5 -14.49 2.26 23.29
N ALA A 6 -15.70 2.31 22.72
CA ALA A 6 -16.76 1.37 23.08
C ALA A 6 -16.38 -0.08 22.71
N LYS A 7 -15.70 -0.25 21.58
CA LYS A 7 -15.24 -1.57 21.13
C LYS A 7 -14.13 -2.13 22.03
N LEU A 8 -13.18 -1.30 22.46
CA LEU A 8 -12.12 -1.71 23.37
C LEU A 8 -12.67 -2.10 24.74
N LEU A 9 -13.66 -1.37 25.25
CA LEU A 9 -14.34 -1.72 26.51
C LEU A 9 -15.11 -3.05 26.39
N GLU A 10 -15.76 -3.31 25.25
CA GLU A 10 -16.41 -4.60 24.98
C GLU A 10 -15.40 -5.76 24.99
N LEU A 11 -14.23 -5.57 24.36
CA LEU A 11 -13.17 -6.58 24.28
C LEU A 11 -12.45 -6.78 25.62
N ASN A 12 -12.27 -5.72 26.41
CA ASN A 12 -11.81 -5.80 27.80
C ASN A 12 -12.75 -6.67 28.63
N ASN A 13 -14.05 -6.38 28.59
CA ASN A 13 -15.05 -7.16 29.35
C ASN A 13 -15.05 -8.66 28.97
N LYS A 14 -14.69 -9.01 27.74
CA LYS A 14 -14.58 -10.39 27.26
C LYS A 14 -13.28 -11.09 27.68
N SER A 15 -12.17 -10.36 27.75
CA SER A 15 -10.84 -10.90 28.06
C SER A 15 -10.48 -10.81 29.55
N ALA A 16 -11.15 -9.94 30.30
CA ALA A 16 -10.83 -9.58 31.69
C ALA A 16 -9.40 -9.03 31.88
N LEU A 17 -8.78 -8.51 30.82
CA LEU A 17 -7.42 -7.97 30.82
C LEU A 17 -7.41 -6.44 30.95
N ASN A 18 -6.43 -5.89 31.67
CA ASN A 18 -6.27 -4.44 31.78
C ASN A 18 -5.91 -3.81 30.42
N ILE A 19 -6.71 -2.85 29.96
CA ILE A 19 -6.55 -2.17 28.66
C ILE A 19 -5.22 -1.42 28.49
N PHE A 20 -4.54 -1.09 29.58
CA PHE A 20 -3.25 -0.40 29.57
C PHE A 20 -2.05 -1.35 29.67
N HIS A 21 -2.29 -2.66 29.76
CA HIS A 21 -1.24 -3.68 29.90
C HIS A 21 -0.89 -4.33 28.55
N GLU A 22 0.36 -4.76 28.39
CA GLU A 22 0.86 -5.40 27.17
C GLU A 22 0.07 -6.66 26.79
N ASP A 23 -0.39 -7.42 27.77
CA ASP A 23 -1.18 -8.64 27.54
C ASP A 23 -2.48 -8.38 26.78
N PHE A 24 -3.09 -7.20 26.99
CA PHE A 24 -4.29 -6.82 26.25
C PHE A 24 -3.96 -6.52 24.78
N ALA A 25 -2.82 -5.88 24.50
CA ALA A 25 -2.36 -5.66 23.13
C ALA A 25 -2.09 -7.00 22.41
N LYS A 26 -1.41 -7.94 23.08
CA LYS A 26 -1.18 -9.30 22.53
C LYS A 26 -2.50 -10.02 22.22
N TYR A 27 -3.49 -9.93 23.11
CA TYR A 27 -4.82 -10.49 22.87
C TYR A 27 -5.49 -9.89 21.63
N LEU A 28 -5.36 -8.57 21.41
CA LEU A 28 -5.88 -7.90 20.21
C LEU A 28 -5.17 -8.37 18.94
N ASP A 29 -3.84 -8.49 18.98
CA ASP A 29 -3.04 -9.01 17.86
C ASP A 29 -3.43 -10.46 17.53
N ASP A 30 -3.68 -11.30 18.54
CA ASP A 30 -4.11 -12.68 18.34
C ASP A 30 -5.49 -12.81 17.69
N CYS A 31 -6.38 -11.88 18.02
CA CYS A 31 -7.74 -11.79 17.52
C CYS A 31 -7.86 -11.07 16.16
N ASP A 32 -6.78 -10.46 15.64
CA ASP A 32 -6.80 -9.78 14.35
C ASP A 32 -6.86 -10.79 13.19
N PRO A 33 -7.96 -10.83 12.41
CA PRO A 33 -8.06 -11.72 11.26
C PRO A 33 -7.06 -11.39 10.14
N LEU A 34 -6.44 -10.20 10.18
CA LEU A 34 -5.47 -9.75 9.18
C LEU A 34 -4.01 -9.90 9.62
N LYS A 35 -3.74 -10.44 10.81
CA LYS A 35 -2.37 -10.51 11.37
C LYS A 35 -1.35 -11.17 10.45
N GLU A 36 -1.78 -12.17 9.69
CA GLU A 36 -0.92 -12.91 8.77
C GLU A 36 -0.38 -12.04 7.63
N PHE A 37 -1.11 -10.99 7.22
CA PHE A 37 -0.64 -10.07 6.17
C PHE A 37 0.63 -9.34 6.57
N ARG A 38 0.93 -9.19 7.87
CA ARG A 38 2.20 -8.64 8.34
C ARG A 38 3.39 -9.41 7.76
N ASN A 39 3.24 -10.72 7.57
CA ASN A 39 4.29 -11.60 7.05
C ASN A 39 4.53 -11.41 5.55
N GLU A 40 3.68 -10.67 4.83
CA GLU A 40 3.81 -10.40 3.39
C GLU A 40 4.72 -9.20 3.08
N TYR A 41 5.26 -8.51 4.10
CA TYR A 41 6.08 -7.31 3.94
C TYR A 41 7.48 -7.48 4.53
N TYR A 42 8.43 -6.74 3.97
CA TYR A 42 9.72 -6.53 4.60
C TYR A 42 9.62 -5.39 5.62
N ILE A 43 9.77 -5.72 6.91
CA ILE A 43 9.83 -4.75 8.00
C ILE A 43 11.30 -4.59 8.40
N PRO A 44 11.88 -3.39 8.32
CA PRO A 44 13.27 -3.17 8.72
C PRO A 44 13.49 -3.54 10.18
N LYS A 45 14.66 -4.10 10.50
CA LYS A 45 15.08 -4.28 11.89
C LYS A 45 15.54 -2.95 12.47
N ASN A 46 15.56 -2.87 13.80
CA ASN A 46 16.12 -1.71 14.50
C ASN A 46 17.58 -1.45 14.12
N SER A 47 18.37 -2.49 13.81
CA SER A 47 19.75 -2.37 13.32
C SER A 47 19.89 -1.77 11.93
N ASP A 48 18.86 -1.89 11.08
CA ASP A 48 18.92 -1.45 9.68
C ASP A 48 18.69 0.05 9.54
N ILE A 49 18.10 0.67 10.57
CA ILE A 49 17.78 2.10 10.58
C ILE A 49 18.92 2.85 11.30
N PRO A 50 19.54 3.86 10.65
CA PRO A 50 20.58 4.66 11.27
C PRO A 50 20.01 5.59 12.34
N LEU A 51 19.84 5.07 13.56
CA LEU A 51 19.45 5.82 14.76
C LEU A 51 20.67 5.85 15.70
N ALA A 52 21.57 6.80 15.43
CA ALA A 52 22.91 6.87 16.03
C ALA A 52 22.93 6.77 17.58
N ASP A 53 21.88 7.25 18.26
CA ASP A 53 21.85 7.32 19.73
C ASP A 53 20.88 6.31 20.39
N PHE A 54 19.87 5.80 19.66
CA PHE A 54 18.80 4.99 20.25
C PHE A 54 18.99 3.47 20.12
N ILE A 55 19.86 3.01 19.20
CA ILE A 55 20.12 1.58 19.00
C ILE A 55 20.62 0.89 20.29
N LYS A 56 21.32 1.62 21.18
CA LYS A 56 21.80 1.07 22.47
C LYS A 56 20.69 0.79 23.48
N LEU A 57 19.50 1.34 23.28
CA LEU A 57 18.36 1.24 24.21
C LEU A 57 17.30 0.24 23.74
N ILE A 58 17.45 -0.34 22.56
CA ILE A 58 16.47 -1.22 21.92
C ILE A 58 17.14 -2.50 21.43
N ASN A 59 16.37 -3.58 21.30
CA ASN A 59 16.88 -4.82 20.73
C ASN A 59 17.14 -4.63 19.21
N PRO A 60 18.38 -4.81 18.73
CA PRO A 60 18.72 -4.58 17.32
C PRO A 60 18.02 -5.55 16.35
N GLU A 61 17.72 -6.77 16.79
CA GLU A 61 17.13 -7.81 15.94
C GLU A 61 15.60 -7.69 15.79
N GLU A 62 14.97 -6.94 16.68
CA GLU A 62 13.52 -6.71 16.63
C GLU A 62 13.13 -5.83 15.44
N PRO A 63 11.96 -6.07 14.83
CA PRO A 63 11.41 -5.18 13.83
C PRO A 63 11.20 -3.77 14.40
N CYS A 64 11.46 -2.75 13.58
CA CYS A 64 11.17 -1.38 13.97
C CYS A 64 9.67 -1.10 14.01
N VAL A 65 9.28 -0.11 14.82
CA VAL A 65 7.92 0.41 14.86
C VAL A 65 7.73 1.42 13.73
N TYR A 66 7.22 0.95 12.59
CA TYR A 66 7.10 1.74 11.37
C TYR A 66 5.74 2.45 11.24
N LEU A 67 5.67 3.71 11.67
CA LEU A 67 4.42 4.52 11.66
C LEU A 67 4.31 5.52 10.49
N CYS A 68 5.20 5.44 9.49
CA CYS A 68 5.23 6.34 8.34
C CYS A 68 4.70 5.71 7.03
N GLY A 69 3.95 4.61 7.13
CA GLY A 69 3.36 3.90 5.97
C GLY A 69 2.42 4.72 5.09
N HIS A 70 1.87 5.83 5.60
CA HIS A 70 1.05 6.77 4.83
C HIS A 70 1.87 7.59 3.82
N SER A 71 3.17 7.75 4.06
CA SER A 71 4.07 8.47 3.15
C SER A 71 4.74 7.49 2.20
N LEU A 72 5.39 6.45 2.75
CA LEU A 72 6.01 5.38 1.98
C LEU A 72 5.64 4.03 2.59
N GLY A 73 4.86 3.24 1.86
CA GLY A 73 4.50 1.89 2.25
C GLY A 73 5.72 0.96 2.30
N LEU A 74 5.68 -0.03 3.20
CA LEU A 74 6.68 -1.09 3.23
C LEU A 74 6.64 -1.92 1.94
N GLN A 75 7.80 -2.46 1.55
CA GLN A 75 7.92 -3.27 0.35
C GLN A 75 7.22 -4.64 0.55
N PRO A 76 6.24 -5.01 -0.30
CA PRO A 76 5.72 -6.38 -0.35
C PRO A 76 6.81 -7.38 -0.76
N LYS A 77 6.83 -8.57 -0.15
CA LYS A 77 7.84 -9.61 -0.44
C LYS A 77 7.81 -10.08 -1.90
N THR A 78 6.64 -10.04 -2.53
CA THR A 78 6.42 -10.43 -3.93
C THR A 78 7.00 -9.42 -4.94
N THR A 79 7.32 -8.18 -4.53
CA THR A 79 7.82 -7.13 -5.43
C THR A 79 9.07 -7.57 -6.17
N LYS A 80 10.05 -8.17 -5.48
CA LYS A 80 11.30 -8.61 -6.11
C LYS A 80 11.05 -9.61 -7.24
N LYS A 81 10.20 -10.61 -6.97
CA LYS A 81 9.85 -11.64 -7.95
C LYS A 81 9.26 -11.02 -9.21
N TYR A 82 8.24 -10.15 -9.08
CA TYR A 82 7.60 -9.55 -10.25
C TYR A 82 8.54 -8.65 -11.05
N ILE A 83 9.45 -7.93 -10.40
CA ILE A 83 10.47 -7.15 -11.10
C ILE A 83 11.44 -8.08 -11.85
N ASP A 84 11.93 -9.12 -11.18
CA ASP A 84 12.86 -10.08 -11.77
C ASP A 84 12.23 -10.79 -12.99
N ASP A 85 10.94 -11.14 -12.93
CA ASP A 85 10.18 -11.73 -14.05
C ASP A 85 10.16 -10.79 -15.28
N GLU A 86 9.91 -9.49 -15.06
CA GLU A 86 9.89 -8.49 -16.14
C GLU A 86 11.28 -8.20 -16.72
N LEU A 87 12.31 -8.15 -15.87
CA LEU A 87 13.71 -8.03 -16.31
C LEU A 87 14.15 -9.24 -17.12
N GLN A 88 13.75 -10.45 -16.72
CA GLN A 88 14.04 -11.67 -17.45
C GLN A 88 13.31 -11.71 -18.80
N LYS A 89 12.05 -11.27 -18.84
CA LYS A 89 11.30 -11.12 -20.09
C LYS A 89 12.01 -10.14 -21.04
N TRP A 90 12.50 -9.01 -20.52
CA TRP A 90 13.27 -8.07 -21.32
C TRP A 90 14.55 -8.69 -21.88
N ALA A 91 15.34 -9.36 -21.03
CA ALA A 91 16.60 -9.98 -21.43
C ALA A 91 16.41 -11.07 -22.50
N THR A 92 15.31 -11.82 -22.44
CA THR A 92 15.08 -12.98 -23.33
C THR A 92 14.24 -12.67 -24.57
N LYS A 93 13.37 -11.67 -24.52
CA LYS A 93 12.39 -11.36 -25.59
C LYS A 93 12.59 -9.99 -26.23
N GLY A 94 13.30 -9.07 -25.58
CA GLY A 94 13.50 -7.72 -26.09
C GLY A 94 12.17 -7.04 -26.45
N VAL A 95 12.10 -6.43 -27.64
CA VAL A 95 10.90 -5.73 -28.14
C VAL A 95 9.66 -6.63 -28.25
N LEU A 96 9.83 -7.95 -28.39
CA LEU A 96 8.69 -8.86 -28.51
C LEU A 96 7.88 -8.95 -27.21
N GLY A 97 8.45 -8.53 -26.07
CA GLY A 97 7.76 -8.38 -24.79
C GLY A 97 6.54 -7.42 -24.83
N HIS A 98 6.42 -6.58 -25.85
CA HIS A 98 5.28 -5.67 -26.02
C HIS A 98 3.95 -6.38 -26.28
N ALA A 99 3.93 -7.43 -27.12
CA ALA A 99 2.67 -7.94 -27.67
C ALA A 99 2.62 -9.47 -27.85
N HIS A 100 3.76 -10.17 -27.91
CA HIS A 100 3.81 -11.56 -28.40
C HIS A 100 4.07 -12.59 -27.29
N VAL A 101 3.81 -12.25 -26.03
CA VAL A 101 4.06 -13.13 -24.87
C VAL A 101 2.74 -13.35 -24.12
N GLU A 102 2.43 -14.61 -23.77
CA GLU A 102 1.14 -15.03 -23.20
C GLU A 102 0.86 -14.42 -21.81
N ASP A 103 1.90 -14.14 -21.01
CA ASP A 103 1.77 -13.54 -19.68
C ASP A 103 2.20 -12.06 -19.67
N LYS A 104 1.26 -11.16 -19.35
CA LYS A 104 1.46 -9.72 -19.09
C LYS A 104 2.20 -8.96 -20.22
N PRO A 105 1.61 -8.79 -21.41
CA PRO A 105 2.20 -7.98 -22.47
C PRO A 105 2.34 -6.51 -22.01
N TRP A 106 3.50 -5.89 -22.29
CA TRP A 106 3.76 -4.52 -21.81
C TRP A 106 2.78 -3.48 -22.37
N LEU A 107 2.20 -3.74 -23.54
CA LEU A 107 1.24 -2.82 -24.17
C LEU A 107 -0.04 -2.64 -23.33
N THR A 108 -0.46 -3.66 -22.58
CA THR A 108 -1.72 -3.66 -21.82
C THR A 108 -1.49 -4.04 -20.35
N ILE A 109 -0.26 -3.91 -19.86
CA ILE A 109 0.09 -4.33 -18.50
C ILE A 109 -0.63 -3.52 -17.43
N ASP A 110 -0.98 -2.26 -17.71
CA ASP A 110 -1.78 -1.41 -16.84
C ASP A 110 -3.21 -1.92 -16.66
N GLU A 111 -3.77 -2.58 -17.68
CA GLU A 111 -5.11 -3.17 -17.61
C GLU A 111 -5.19 -4.29 -16.55
N THR A 112 -4.08 -4.97 -16.29
CA THR A 112 -4.02 -6.09 -15.33
C THR A 112 -4.30 -5.65 -13.88
N VAL A 113 -4.04 -4.38 -13.54
CA VAL A 113 -4.23 -3.85 -12.17
C VAL A 113 -5.52 -3.04 -12.02
N ASN A 114 -6.15 -2.62 -13.13
CA ASN A 114 -7.35 -1.79 -13.09
C ASN A 114 -8.51 -2.45 -12.33
N GLY A 115 -8.73 -3.76 -12.57
CA GLY A 115 -9.79 -4.51 -11.89
C GLY A 115 -9.59 -4.60 -10.37
N LEU A 116 -8.34 -4.77 -9.92
CA LEU A 116 -7.99 -4.83 -8.49
C LEU A 116 -8.14 -3.46 -7.83
N SER A 117 -7.61 -2.40 -8.47
CA SER A 117 -7.73 -1.03 -7.98
C SER A 117 -9.19 -0.58 -7.86
N ALA A 118 -10.05 -0.98 -8.80
CA ALA A 118 -11.47 -0.64 -8.80
C ALA A 118 -12.23 -1.22 -7.60
N GLN A 119 -11.77 -2.33 -7.01
CA GLN A 119 -12.36 -2.87 -5.78
C GLN A 119 -12.02 -2.02 -4.55
N ILE A 120 -10.88 -1.34 -4.57
CA ILE A 120 -10.41 -0.49 -3.47
C ILE A 120 -11.07 0.89 -3.53
N VAL A 121 -11.08 1.53 -4.72
CA VAL A 121 -11.59 2.91 -4.88
C VAL A 121 -13.08 2.98 -5.23
N GLY A 122 -13.73 1.83 -5.48
CA GLY A 122 -15.14 1.72 -5.81
C GLY A 122 -15.48 2.20 -7.21
N LYS A 123 -15.37 1.33 -8.23
CA LYS A 123 -15.88 1.46 -9.62
C LYS A 123 -15.69 2.80 -10.35
N ILE A 124 -14.86 3.71 -9.85
CA ILE A 124 -14.43 4.86 -10.63
C ILE A 124 -13.32 4.35 -11.54
N THR A 125 -13.61 4.32 -12.84
CA THR A 125 -12.62 4.14 -13.91
C THR A 125 -11.70 5.37 -13.97
N LEU A 126 -11.04 5.70 -12.86
CA LEU A 126 -9.86 6.53 -12.90
C LEU A 126 -8.78 5.61 -13.42
N ILE A 127 -8.63 5.67 -14.74
CA ILE A 127 -7.53 5.06 -15.46
C ILE A 127 -6.25 5.54 -14.75
N LEU A 128 -5.68 4.70 -13.89
CA LEU A 128 -4.37 4.88 -13.29
C LEU A 128 -3.32 4.64 -14.38
N LYS A 129 -3.40 5.41 -15.47
CA LYS A 129 -2.32 5.51 -16.44
C LYS A 129 -1.21 6.26 -15.72
N MET A 130 -0.22 5.49 -15.30
CA MET A 130 1.11 5.85 -14.81
C MET A 130 1.48 7.32 -14.95
N PHE A 131 0.92 8.16 -14.10
CA PHE A 131 1.33 9.54 -13.97
C PHE A 131 1.32 9.91 -12.49
N PHE A 132 2.32 10.67 -12.08
CA PHE A 132 2.39 11.22 -10.72
C PHE A 132 1.07 11.93 -10.38
N TYR A 133 0.65 11.86 -9.12
CA TYR A 133 -0.62 12.43 -8.63
C TYR A 133 -0.94 13.83 -9.19
N TYR A 134 0.08 14.69 -9.28
CA TYR A 134 -0.04 16.04 -9.83
C TYR A 134 -0.47 16.06 -11.31
N VAL A 135 0.08 15.19 -12.14
CA VAL A 135 -0.25 15.15 -13.58
C VAL A 135 -1.70 14.71 -13.78
N ILE A 136 -2.19 13.75 -12.99
CA ILE A 136 -3.61 13.34 -13.02
C ILE A 136 -4.50 14.53 -12.66
N LEU A 137 -4.16 15.27 -11.60
CA LEU A 137 -4.92 16.44 -11.18
C LEU A 137 -4.93 17.53 -12.27
N TYR A 138 -3.79 17.82 -12.90
CA TYR A 138 -3.72 18.78 -14.00
C TYR A 138 -4.55 18.34 -15.22
N CYS A 139 -4.49 17.06 -15.61
CA CYS A 139 -5.29 16.54 -16.73
C CYS A 139 -6.79 16.57 -16.47
N LEU A 140 -7.22 16.42 -15.21
CA LEU A 140 -8.63 16.57 -14.83
C LEU A 140 -9.03 18.04 -14.77
N TRP A 141 -8.18 18.91 -14.22
CA TRP A 141 -8.53 20.31 -14.00
C TRP A 141 -8.58 21.14 -15.29
N THR A 142 -7.69 20.86 -16.24
CA THR A 142 -7.60 21.57 -17.52
C THR A 142 -8.93 21.61 -18.30
N PRO A 143 -9.62 20.49 -18.61
CA PRO A 143 -10.91 20.52 -19.31
C PRO A 143 -12.03 21.16 -18.48
N LEU A 144 -11.99 21.07 -17.14
CA LEU A 144 -12.95 21.73 -16.26
C LEU A 144 -12.89 23.27 -16.37
N GLN A 145 -11.70 23.86 -16.54
CA GLN A 145 -11.53 25.30 -16.74
C GLN A 145 -12.07 25.77 -18.11
N TYR A 146 -11.89 24.98 -19.17
CA TYR A 146 -12.43 25.31 -20.48
C TYR A 146 -13.96 25.29 -20.52
N THR A 147 -14.59 24.43 -19.70
CA THR A 147 -16.05 24.31 -19.67
C THR A 147 -16.73 25.51 -18.98
N THR A 148 -16.11 26.07 -17.94
CA THR A 148 -16.61 27.27 -17.24
C THR A 148 -16.41 28.56 -18.04
N LEU A 149 -15.33 28.67 -18.82
CA LEU A 149 -15.06 29.85 -19.65
C LEU A 149 -15.98 29.96 -20.88
N ILE A 150 -16.56 28.86 -21.36
CA ILE A 150 -17.50 28.87 -22.50
C ILE A 150 -18.94 29.15 -22.06
N GLN A 151 -19.26 29.02 -20.77
CA GLN A 151 -20.62 29.19 -20.22
C GLN A 151 -20.90 30.59 -19.62
N THR A 152 -19.93 31.51 -19.62
CA THR A 152 -20.19 32.91 -19.25
C THR A 152 -20.79 33.67 -20.45
N PRO A 153 -22.05 34.15 -20.38
CA PRO A 153 -22.58 35.06 -21.39
C PRO A 153 -21.85 36.40 -21.30
N LEU A 154 -21.63 37.05 -22.45
CA LEU A 154 -21.19 38.45 -22.57
C LEU A 154 -22.20 39.41 -21.93
#